data_AF-A0A3C2CL74-F1
#
_entry.id   AF-A0A3C2CL74-F1
#
_cell.length_a   1.000
_cell.length_b   1.000
_cell.length_c   1.000
_cell.angle_alpha   90.00
_cell.angle_beta   90.00
_cell.angle_gamma   90.00
#
_symmetry.space_group_name_H-M   'P 1'
#
loop_
_entity.id
_entity.type
_entity.pdbx_description
1 polymer ?
#
loop_
_entity_poly.entity_id
_entity_poly.type
_entity_poly.pdbx_seq_one_letter_code
_entity_poly.pdbx_strand_id
1 'polypeptide(L)'
;MALVGSCSSQVSVDRNSNLETVQEAESQGSKSNDLLPQRDFSAGPNIYDLSESQMSCLVDQLLNFFTPEQVSSITNEGPNVEQKETALSALEICNLLVTVTNLGILEGINRSFGSPSNDTDCVLSTIREKELVPIFEILFSEIDSTVMSKKIETILLESRILDFLVTCVLDAQFGNYQNKDFLCSGFFDRIAKMMVAIIRQGIQVEEGPTVNPDLLIELFSTSDEIYIWLSKNVDIEIAGDAAIVRDASIYVSKVMIESFKDLGSDAKPEEVLEAMFVAVVRLDSELTEERSLIEQSQERLEQYLISVCGDSATYLFSLLSGIGQKI
;
A
#
# COMPACT_ATOMS: atom_id res chain seq x y z
N MET A 1 -51.25 31.73 -35.21
CA MET A 1 -50.70 33.02 -35.69
C MET A 1 -49.30 33.14 -35.12
N ALA A 2 -48.29 32.74 -35.90
CA ALA A 2 -47.42 33.60 -36.75
C ALA A 2 -46.28 34.22 -35.89
N LEU A 3 -45.03 33.72 -35.99
CA LEU A 3 -43.96 34.11 -36.94
C LEU A 3 -43.38 35.51 -36.57
N VAL A 4 -42.08 35.83 -36.49
CA VAL A 4 -40.87 35.51 -37.29
C VAL A 4 -39.63 35.91 -36.46
N GLY A 5 -38.47 35.28 -36.72
CA GLY A 5 -37.16 35.84 -36.33
C GLY A 5 -35.97 34.98 -36.77
N SER A 6 -35.82 34.74 -38.06
CA SER A 6 -34.74 33.98 -38.70
C SER A 6 -33.56 34.88 -39.13
N CYS A 7 -32.33 34.38 -39.02
CA CYS A 7 -31.27 34.59 -40.02
C CYS A 7 -30.24 33.45 -39.98
N SER A 8 -30.09 32.80 -41.13
CA SER A 8 -29.05 31.84 -41.49
C SER A 8 -28.14 32.53 -42.51
N SER A 9 -26.84 32.21 -42.50
CA SER A 9 -25.92 32.57 -43.59
C SER A 9 -25.07 31.35 -43.95
N GLN A 10 -24.96 31.15 -45.25
CA GLN A 10 -24.58 29.94 -45.95
C GLN A 10 -23.07 29.70 -46.06
N VAL A 11 -22.79 28.43 -46.33
CA VAL A 11 -21.56 27.82 -46.88
C VAL A 11 -21.08 28.52 -48.16
N SER A 12 -19.77 28.71 -48.28
CA SER A 12 -19.07 28.87 -49.56
C SER A 12 -18.00 27.78 -49.68
N VAL A 13 -18.22 26.87 -50.62
CA VAL A 13 -17.24 25.89 -51.10
C VAL A 13 -16.32 26.60 -52.08
N ASP A 14 -15.01 26.53 -51.85
CA ASP A 14 -14.04 26.65 -52.92
C ASP A 14 -13.12 25.42 -52.91
N ARG A 15 -13.05 24.78 -54.07
CA ARG A 15 -12.40 23.50 -54.33
C ARG A 15 -11.17 23.83 -55.16
N ASN A 16 -9.97 23.59 -54.64
CA ASN A 16 -8.90 23.15 -55.52
C ASN A 16 -7.91 22.22 -54.82
N SER A 17 -7.69 21.13 -55.53
CA SER A 17 -6.97 19.91 -55.25
C SER A 17 -5.48 20.08 -54.97
N ASN A 18 -4.95 19.29 -54.04
CA ASN A 18 -3.71 18.53 -54.26
C ASN A 18 -3.63 17.31 -53.32
N LEU A 19 -3.64 16.13 -53.95
CA LEU A 19 -2.88 14.93 -53.67
C LEU A 19 -2.91 14.29 -52.26
N GLU A 20 -3.68 13.21 -52.19
CA GLU A 20 -3.34 11.90 -51.60
C GLU A 20 -2.14 11.85 -50.64
N THR A 21 -2.44 11.63 -49.36
CA THR A 21 -1.75 10.57 -48.61
C THR A 21 -2.76 9.99 -47.61
N VAL A 22 -3.28 8.82 -47.93
CA VAL A 22 -3.91 7.94 -46.95
C VAL A 22 -2.79 7.51 -46.02
N GLN A 23 -2.67 8.16 -44.86
CA GLN A 23 -1.92 7.58 -43.75
C GLN A 23 -2.87 6.60 -43.07
N GLU A 24 -2.56 5.32 -43.28
CA GLU A 24 -3.07 4.20 -42.50
C GLU A 24 -3.04 4.57 -41.02
N ALA A 25 -4.19 4.42 -40.37
CA ALA A 25 -4.26 4.38 -38.92
C ALA A 25 -3.46 3.16 -38.46
N GLU A 26 -2.18 3.37 -38.15
CA GLU A 26 -1.40 2.44 -37.36
C GLU A 26 -2.20 2.14 -36.09
N SER A 27 -2.55 0.87 -35.94
CA SER A 27 -3.13 0.30 -34.75
C SER A 27 -2.32 0.73 -33.54
N GLN A 28 -2.86 1.65 -32.75
CA GLN A 28 -2.40 1.85 -31.38
C GLN A 28 -2.75 0.57 -30.61
N GLY A 29 -1.79 -0.35 -30.62
CA GLY A 29 -1.77 -1.48 -29.72
C GLY A 29 -1.89 -0.98 -28.29
N SER A 30 -2.83 -1.58 -27.57
CA SER A 30 -3.01 -1.56 -26.12
C SER A 30 -1.86 -0.91 -25.35
N LYS A 31 -1.99 0.38 -25.03
CA LYS A 31 -1.26 0.94 -23.90
C LYS A 31 -1.97 0.41 -22.66
N SER A 32 -1.38 -0.60 -22.03
CA SER A 32 -1.74 -0.98 -20.66
C SER A 32 -1.71 0.28 -19.82
N ASN A 33 -2.84 0.63 -19.22
CA ASN A 33 -2.88 1.61 -18.13
C ASN A 33 -2.30 0.91 -16.89
N ASP A 34 -0.98 0.70 -16.87
CA ASP A 34 -0.27 0.30 -15.66
C ASP A 34 -0.23 1.50 -14.71
N LEU A 35 -1.30 1.66 -13.93
CA LEU A 35 -1.35 2.53 -12.76
C LEU A 35 -0.57 1.94 -11.56
N LEU A 36 0.14 0.82 -11.77
CA LEU A 36 1.08 0.25 -10.83
C LEU A 36 2.48 0.70 -11.23
N PRO A 37 3.24 1.36 -10.34
CA PRO A 37 4.63 1.69 -10.67
C PRO A 37 5.40 0.40 -10.93
N GLN A 38 6.28 0.41 -11.94
CA GLN A 38 7.15 -0.73 -12.25
C GLN A 38 7.97 -1.08 -10.99
N ARG A 39 7.62 -2.23 -10.38
CA ARG A 39 8.18 -2.75 -9.13
C ARG A 39 9.56 -3.34 -9.41
N ASP A 40 10.58 -2.51 -9.27
CA ASP A 40 11.95 -2.84 -9.67
C ASP A 40 12.91 -2.92 -8.47
N PHE A 41 13.28 -4.14 -8.10
CA PHE A 41 14.33 -4.46 -7.11
C PHE A 41 15.67 -4.82 -7.77
N SER A 42 15.89 -4.47 -9.05
CA SER A 42 17.10 -4.87 -9.81
C SER A 42 18.40 -4.19 -9.38
N ALA A 43 18.33 -3.18 -8.52
CA ALA A 43 19.53 -2.59 -7.92
C ALA A 43 20.13 -3.57 -6.90
N GLY A 44 21.28 -4.17 -7.26
CA GLY A 44 22.01 -5.07 -6.38
C GLY A 44 22.49 -4.39 -5.09
N PRO A 45 22.75 -5.15 -4.03
CA PRO A 45 23.28 -4.62 -2.77
C PRO A 45 24.64 -3.94 -2.98
N ASN A 46 24.73 -2.63 -2.71
CA ASN A 46 25.95 -1.85 -2.95
C ASN A 46 26.94 -2.01 -1.78
N ILE A 47 27.81 -3.02 -1.84
CA ILE A 47 28.83 -3.30 -0.80
C ILE A 47 29.91 -2.18 -0.74
N TYR A 48 29.97 -1.33 -1.77
CA TYR A 48 30.97 -0.28 -1.92
C TYR A 48 30.86 0.90 -0.94
N ASP A 49 29.70 1.09 -0.31
CA ASP A 49 29.46 2.22 0.62
C ASP A 49 29.74 1.86 2.09
N LEU A 50 30.32 0.68 2.36
CA LEU A 50 30.73 0.29 3.70
C LEU A 50 31.92 1.12 4.18
N SER A 51 31.90 1.51 5.46
CA SER A 51 33.06 2.14 6.10
C SER A 51 34.27 1.18 6.14
N GLU A 52 35.49 1.74 6.30
CA GLU A 52 36.72 0.94 6.34
C GLU A 52 36.69 -0.19 7.38
N SER A 53 36.10 0.06 8.56
CA SER A 53 35.98 -0.96 9.61
C SER A 53 34.98 -2.07 9.25
N GLN A 54 33.89 -1.73 8.58
CA GLN A 54 32.89 -2.69 8.09
C GLN A 54 33.46 -3.54 6.96
N MET A 55 34.13 -2.91 6.00
CA MET A 55 34.81 -3.60 4.92
C MET A 55 35.92 -4.52 5.44
N SER A 56 36.70 -4.09 6.44
CA SER A 56 37.72 -4.92 7.06
C SER A 56 37.11 -6.19 7.68
N CYS A 57 36.00 -6.08 8.40
CA CYS A 57 35.32 -7.26 8.96
C CYS A 57 34.89 -8.23 7.85
N LEU A 58 34.23 -7.72 6.81
CA LEU A 58 33.73 -8.52 5.70
C LEU A 58 34.87 -9.27 5.00
N VAL A 59 35.96 -8.56 4.68
CA VAL A 59 37.15 -9.14 4.06
C VAL A 59 37.79 -10.21 4.95
N ASP A 60 37.96 -9.96 6.25
CA ASP A 60 38.53 -10.92 7.19
C ASP A 60 37.69 -12.21 7.28
N GLN A 61 36.36 -12.08 7.26
CA GLN A 61 35.46 -13.25 7.25
C GLN A 61 35.56 -14.04 5.95
N LEU A 62 35.57 -13.36 4.80
CA LEU A 62 35.64 -14.01 3.48
C LEU A 62 36.99 -14.69 3.23
N LEU A 63 38.10 -14.12 3.71
CA LEU A 63 39.44 -14.69 3.57
C LEU A 63 39.63 -16.03 4.31
N ASN A 64 38.73 -16.39 5.23
CA ASN A 64 38.73 -17.72 5.84
C ASN A 64 38.37 -18.84 4.84
N PHE A 65 37.72 -18.50 3.74
CA PHE A 65 37.14 -19.46 2.79
C PHE A 65 37.59 -19.22 1.33
N PHE A 66 38.00 -18.00 0.99
CA PHE A 66 38.30 -17.59 -0.39
C PHE A 66 39.70 -16.99 -0.52
N THR A 67 40.26 -17.04 -1.73
CA THR A 67 41.54 -16.37 -2.02
C THR A 67 41.36 -14.85 -2.08
N PRO A 68 42.42 -14.05 -1.90
CA PRO A 68 42.34 -12.59 -2.00
C PRO A 68 41.73 -12.10 -3.32
N GLU A 69 42.00 -12.78 -4.43
CA GLU A 69 41.42 -12.44 -5.75
C GLU A 69 39.91 -12.70 -5.78
N GLN A 70 39.47 -13.81 -5.20
CA GLN A 70 38.04 -14.14 -5.07
C GLN A 70 37.32 -13.16 -4.14
N VAL A 71 37.94 -12.80 -3.01
CA VAL A 71 37.38 -11.79 -2.10
C VAL A 71 37.24 -10.45 -2.80
N SER A 72 38.26 -10.03 -3.57
CA SER A 72 38.18 -8.80 -4.35
C SER A 72 37.05 -8.83 -5.39
N SER A 73 36.80 -9.98 -6.04
CA SER A 73 35.66 -10.12 -6.97
C SER A 73 34.34 -10.06 -6.20
N ILE A 74 34.19 -10.75 -5.06
CA ILE A 74 32.97 -10.69 -4.23
C ILE A 74 32.65 -9.27 -3.77
N THR A 75 33.65 -8.52 -3.30
CA THR A 75 33.42 -7.15 -2.78
C THR A 75 33.11 -6.14 -3.89
N ASN A 76 33.56 -6.40 -5.12
CA ASN A 76 33.34 -5.51 -6.25
C ASN A 76 32.10 -5.90 -7.07
N GLU A 77 31.96 -7.17 -7.42
CA GLU A 77 30.96 -7.64 -8.38
C GLU A 77 29.78 -8.33 -7.68
N GLY A 78 29.90 -8.62 -6.38
CA GLY A 78 28.97 -9.44 -5.63
C GLY A 78 29.34 -10.93 -5.66
N PRO A 79 28.79 -11.75 -4.74
CA PRO A 79 29.03 -13.19 -4.74
C PRO A 79 28.28 -13.89 -5.88
N ASN A 80 28.91 -14.89 -6.48
CA ASN A 80 28.23 -15.83 -7.37
C ASN A 80 27.47 -16.91 -6.58
N VAL A 81 26.73 -17.79 -7.28
CA VAL A 81 25.90 -18.84 -6.65
C VAL A 81 26.68 -19.75 -5.69
N GLU A 82 27.94 -20.10 -6.01
CA GLU A 82 28.76 -20.97 -5.17
C GLU A 82 29.28 -20.25 -3.91
N GLN A 83 29.40 -18.92 -3.98
CA GLN A 83 29.95 -18.08 -2.91
C GLN A 83 28.86 -17.51 -1.99
N LYS A 84 27.61 -17.53 -2.43
CA LYS A 84 26.44 -16.93 -1.79
C LYS A 84 26.33 -17.25 -0.29
N GLU A 85 26.37 -18.54 0.09
CA GLU A 85 26.17 -18.98 1.49
C GLU A 85 27.24 -18.38 2.41
N THR A 86 28.50 -18.45 1.98
CA THR A 86 29.63 -17.92 2.75
C THR A 86 29.60 -16.39 2.81
N ALA A 87 29.23 -15.73 1.72
CA ALA A 87 29.11 -14.27 1.68
C ALA A 87 27.98 -13.76 2.57
N LEU A 88 26.83 -14.44 2.56
CA LEU A 88 25.72 -14.14 3.45
C LEU A 88 26.09 -14.35 4.92
N SER A 89 26.74 -15.47 5.24
CA SER A 89 27.25 -15.74 6.58
C SER A 89 28.26 -14.70 7.06
N ALA A 90 29.15 -14.22 6.18
CA ALA A 90 30.10 -13.16 6.50
C ALA A 90 29.40 -11.83 6.80
N LEU A 91 28.38 -11.45 6.02
CA LEU A 91 27.57 -10.25 6.26
C LEU A 91 26.79 -10.34 7.57
N GLU A 92 26.25 -11.52 7.91
CA GLU A 92 25.59 -11.77 9.20
C GLU A 92 26.55 -11.62 10.38
N ILE A 93 27.74 -12.26 10.32
CA ILE A 93 28.74 -12.20 11.40
C ILE A 93 29.19 -10.77 11.65
N CYS A 94 29.33 -9.97 10.58
CA CYS A 94 29.74 -8.58 10.66
C CYS A 94 28.60 -7.60 10.97
N ASN A 95 27.36 -8.08 11.13
CA ASN A 95 26.15 -7.26 11.29
C ASN A 95 26.01 -6.17 10.20
N LEU A 96 26.14 -6.58 8.94
CA LEU A 96 26.13 -5.67 7.79
C LEU A 96 24.88 -5.79 6.93
N LEU A 97 23.97 -6.74 7.22
CA LEU A 97 22.79 -6.96 6.38
C LEU A 97 21.91 -5.72 6.29
N VAL A 98 21.67 -5.02 7.40
CA VAL A 98 20.87 -3.78 7.41
C VAL A 98 21.61 -2.65 6.70
N THR A 99 22.93 -2.51 6.90
CA THR A 99 23.75 -1.47 6.25
C THR A 99 23.77 -1.63 4.74
N VAL A 100 23.97 -2.85 4.25
CA VAL A 100 23.98 -3.18 2.82
C VAL A 100 22.57 -3.07 2.22
N THR A 101 21.53 -3.39 3.01
CA THR A 101 20.12 -3.27 2.61
C THR A 101 19.65 -1.83 2.41
N ASN A 102 20.17 -0.89 3.19
CA ASN A 102 19.85 0.54 3.11
C ASN A 102 19.98 1.10 1.68
N LEU A 103 20.79 0.45 0.84
CA LEU A 103 21.15 0.94 -0.49
C LEU A 103 20.31 0.34 -1.64
N GLY A 104 19.53 -0.72 -1.42
CA GLY A 104 18.82 -1.42 -2.52
C GLY A 104 17.33 -1.72 -2.26
N ILE A 105 16.98 -2.21 -1.07
CA ILE A 105 15.58 -2.59 -0.75
C ILE A 105 14.72 -1.34 -0.56
N LEU A 106 15.24 -0.29 0.07
CA LEU A 106 14.52 0.97 0.24
C LEU A 106 14.21 1.64 -1.09
N GLU A 107 15.12 1.55 -2.05
CA GLU A 107 14.87 2.08 -3.39
C GLU A 107 13.83 1.24 -4.14
N GLY A 108 13.88 -0.10 -4.01
CA GLY A 108 12.83 -0.98 -4.54
C GLY A 108 11.46 -0.78 -3.87
N ILE A 109 11.42 -0.48 -2.57
CA ILE A 109 10.20 -0.11 -1.84
C ILE A 109 9.67 1.23 -2.33
N ASN A 110 10.55 2.25 -2.43
CA ASN A 110 10.19 3.58 -2.93
C ASN A 110 9.67 3.53 -4.38
N ARG A 111 10.21 2.62 -5.21
CA ARG A 111 9.70 2.37 -6.56
C ARG A 111 8.37 1.61 -6.55
N SER A 112 8.18 0.66 -5.63
CA SER A 112 6.99 -0.22 -5.62
C SER A 112 5.76 0.40 -4.95
N PHE A 113 5.95 1.30 -3.99
CA PHE A 113 4.87 1.86 -3.16
C PHE A 113 4.68 3.38 -3.34
N GLY A 114 5.35 3.99 -4.34
CA GLY A 114 5.46 5.44 -4.48
C GLY A 114 6.45 6.03 -3.49
N SER A 115 6.58 7.36 -3.42
CA SER A 115 7.45 8.04 -2.45
C SER A 115 6.68 8.39 -1.18
N PRO A 116 6.53 7.47 -0.21
CA PRO A 116 6.21 7.87 1.14
C PRO A 116 7.47 8.55 1.69
N SER A 117 7.27 9.62 2.44
CA SER A 117 8.32 10.39 3.12
C SER A 117 9.48 9.52 3.65
N ASN A 118 10.70 9.94 3.30
CA ASN A 118 12.02 9.33 3.51
C ASN A 118 12.45 9.14 4.99
N ASP A 119 11.61 8.63 5.89
CA ASP A 119 12.09 8.23 7.22
C ASP A 119 12.72 6.81 7.15
N THR A 120 13.83 6.76 6.43
CA THR A 120 14.70 5.59 6.29
C THR A 120 15.16 5.08 7.66
N ASP A 121 15.36 5.99 8.62
CA ASP A 121 15.78 5.65 9.98
C ASP A 121 14.66 4.88 10.73
N CYS A 122 13.40 5.28 10.57
CA CYS A 122 12.25 4.55 11.12
C CYS A 122 12.22 3.10 10.62
N VAL A 123 12.34 2.90 9.31
CA VAL A 123 12.29 1.57 8.69
C VAL A 123 13.46 0.71 9.15
N LEU A 124 14.69 1.23 9.04
CA LEU A 124 15.89 0.44 9.37
C LEU A 124 16.01 0.13 10.86
N SER A 125 15.51 1.00 11.74
CA SER A 125 15.55 0.77 13.19
C SER A 125 14.68 -0.41 13.67
N THR A 126 13.73 -0.85 12.83
CA THR A 126 12.75 -1.90 13.20
C THR A 126 13.03 -3.27 12.56
N ILE A 127 13.81 -3.28 11.48
CA ILE A 127 14.23 -4.48 10.76
C ILE A 127 15.31 -5.22 11.55
N ARG A 128 15.11 -6.52 11.78
CA ARG A 128 16.15 -7.39 12.32
C ARG A 128 16.92 -8.02 11.18
N GLU A 129 18.23 -8.15 11.34
CA GLU A 129 19.11 -8.72 10.30
C GLU A 129 18.64 -10.08 9.78
N LYS A 130 18.17 -10.95 10.68
CA LYS A 130 17.67 -12.29 10.32
C LYS A 130 16.45 -12.25 9.39
N GLU A 131 15.69 -11.17 9.39
CA GLU A 131 14.53 -11.00 8.49
C GLU A 131 14.96 -10.64 7.07
N LEU A 132 16.20 -10.18 6.87
CA LEU A 132 16.76 -9.84 5.57
C LEU A 132 17.42 -11.03 4.87
N VAL A 133 17.79 -12.07 5.62
CA VAL A 133 18.46 -13.29 5.11
C VAL A 133 17.71 -13.89 3.91
N PRO A 134 16.37 -14.12 3.95
CA PRO A 134 15.64 -14.65 2.80
C PRO A 134 15.65 -13.75 1.57
N ILE A 135 15.78 -12.43 1.76
CA ILE A 135 15.86 -11.46 0.66
C ILE A 135 17.25 -11.52 0.01
N PHE A 136 18.32 -11.51 0.82
CA PHE A 136 19.68 -11.69 0.32
C PHE A 136 19.88 -13.03 -0.37
N GLU A 137 19.19 -14.08 0.10
CA GLU A 137 19.21 -15.35 -0.58
C GLU A 137 18.74 -15.25 -2.04
N ILE A 138 17.69 -14.47 -2.29
CA ILE A 138 17.18 -14.24 -3.64
C ILE A 138 18.09 -13.30 -4.42
N LEU A 139 18.58 -12.22 -3.81
CA LEU A 139 19.46 -11.24 -4.48
C LEU A 139 20.75 -11.88 -4.98
N PHE A 140 21.31 -12.82 -4.21
CA PHE A 140 22.50 -13.58 -4.61
C PHE A 140 22.18 -14.79 -5.49
N SER A 141 20.91 -14.99 -5.86
CA SER A 141 20.55 -16.01 -6.85
C SER A 141 20.74 -15.45 -8.25
N GLU A 142 21.47 -16.16 -9.12
CA GLU A 142 21.61 -15.85 -10.55
C GLU A 142 20.31 -16.16 -11.30
N ILE A 143 19.23 -15.44 -10.99
CA ILE A 143 17.91 -15.57 -11.59
C ILE A 143 17.50 -14.28 -12.32
N ASP A 144 16.57 -14.42 -13.26
CA ASP A 144 15.99 -13.28 -13.99
C ASP A 144 15.45 -12.21 -13.04
N SER A 145 15.67 -10.93 -13.36
CA SER A 145 15.31 -9.79 -12.51
C SER A 145 13.80 -9.69 -12.25
N THR A 146 12.96 -10.10 -13.21
CA THR A 146 11.50 -10.14 -13.04
C THR A 146 11.11 -11.20 -12.03
N VAL A 147 11.75 -12.37 -12.12
CA VAL A 147 11.54 -13.49 -11.18
C VAL A 147 12.06 -13.14 -9.79
N MET A 148 13.21 -12.45 -9.72
CA MET A 148 13.79 -11.94 -8.49
C MET A 148 12.83 -10.96 -7.79
N SER A 149 12.34 -9.95 -8.52
CA SER A 149 11.41 -8.95 -8.03
C SER A 149 10.15 -9.61 -7.43
N LYS A 150 9.52 -10.54 -8.17
CA LYS A 150 8.33 -11.28 -7.70
C LYS A 150 8.58 -12.09 -6.42
N LYS A 151 9.73 -12.74 -6.32
CA LYS A 151 10.09 -13.52 -5.13
C LYS A 151 10.36 -12.63 -3.91
N ILE A 152 11.08 -11.50 -4.10
CA ILE A 152 11.33 -10.53 -3.02
C ILE A 152 10.01 -9.91 -2.56
N GLU A 153 9.13 -9.54 -3.48
CA GLU A 153 7.79 -9.03 -3.17
C GLU A 153 6.99 -10.03 -2.31
N THR A 154 6.98 -11.31 -2.70
CA THR A 154 6.30 -12.37 -1.93
C THR A 154 6.84 -12.46 -0.49
N ILE A 155 8.17 -12.39 -0.32
CA ILE A 155 8.78 -12.39 1.02
C ILE A 155 8.39 -11.15 1.81
N LEU A 156 8.43 -9.97 1.19
CA LEU A 156 8.08 -8.72 1.86
C LEU A 156 6.62 -8.75 2.35
N LEU A 157 5.70 -9.27 1.54
CA LEU A 157 4.28 -9.43 1.89
C LEU A 157 4.06 -10.27 3.15
N GLU A 158 4.77 -11.39 3.26
CA GLU A 158 4.66 -12.31 4.39
C GLU A 158 5.48 -11.85 5.61
N SER A 159 6.40 -10.90 5.40
CA SER A 159 7.28 -10.41 6.45
C SER A 159 6.63 -9.36 7.35
N ARG A 160 7.18 -9.24 8.56
CA ARG A 160 6.96 -8.13 9.49
C ARG A 160 7.53 -6.81 8.95
N ILE A 161 8.44 -6.85 7.96
CA ILE A 161 9.04 -5.65 7.38
C ILE A 161 7.93 -4.79 6.77
N LEU A 162 6.95 -5.39 6.07
CA LEU A 162 5.79 -4.68 5.55
C LEU A 162 5.02 -3.92 6.65
N ASP A 163 4.80 -4.53 7.80
CA ASP A 163 4.08 -3.91 8.92
C ASP A 163 4.76 -2.62 9.37
N PHE A 164 6.10 -2.64 9.49
CA PHE A 164 6.87 -1.47 9.87
C PHE A 164 6.98 -0.45 8.76
N LEU A 165 7.09 -0.88 7.50
CA LEU A 165 7.08 0.03 6.37
C LEU A 165 5.81 0.85 6.39
N VAL A 166 4.65 0.19 6.44
CA VAL A 166 3.35 0.89 6.50
C VAL A 166 3.27 1.79 7.72
N THR A 167 3.72 1.31 8.88
CA THR A 167 3.73 2.13 10.11
C THR A 167 4.59 3.37 9.97
N CYS A 168 5.81 3.26 9.44
CA CYS A 168 6.73 4.38 9.23
C CYS A 168 6.23 5.35 8.17
N VAL A 169 5.60 4.85 7.10
CA VAL A 169 4.94 5.69 6.10
C VAL A 169 3.84 6.53 6.74
N LEU A 170 2.97 5.90 7.53
CA LEU A 170 1.90 6.61 8.22
C LEU A 170 2.47 7.58 9.25
N ASP A 171 3.48 7.18 10.03
CA ASP A 171 4.12 8.04 11.03
C ASP A 171 4.66 9.32 10.38
N ALA A 172 5.40 9.19 9.27
CA ALA A 172 5.99 10.32 8.58
C ALA A 172 4.94 11.17 7.82
N GLN A 173 3.92 10.55 7.21
CA GLN A 173 2.78 11.24 6.58
C GLN A 173 2.01 12.10 7.61
N PHE A 174 1.93 11.64 8.85
CA PHE A 174 1.13 12.25 9.91
C PHE A 174 1.96 12.99 10.97
N GLY A 175 3.23 13.25 10.69
CA GLY A 175 4.08 14.19 11.43
C GLY A 175 4.78 13.62 12.66
N ASN A 176 5.25 12.37 12.60
CA ASN A 176 5.93 11.65 13.69
C ASN A 176 5.06 11.61 14.93
N TYR A 177 4.00 10.83 14.82
CA TYR A 177 2.94 10.68 15.79
C TYR A 177 3.36 9.86 17.02
N GLN A 178 4.60 10.02 17.43
CA GLN A 178 5.13 9.73 18.76
C GLN A 178 4.48 10.62 19.85
N ASN A 179 3.21 11.01 19.68
CA ASN A 179 2.40 11.48 20.78
C ASN A 179 2.29 10.31 21.76
N LYS A 180 2.82 10.51 22.97
CA LYS A 180 2.74 9.54 24.08
C LYS A 180 1.30 9.24 24.52
N ASP A 181 0.31 9.81 23.85
CA ASP A 181 -1.08 9.58 24.13
C ASP A 181 -1.51 8.18 23.62
N PHE A 182 -2.12 7.42 24.52
CA PHE A 182 -2.50 6.03 24.29
C PHE A 182 -3.64 5.89 23.29
N LEU A 183 -4.64 6.78 23.35
CA LEU A 183 -5.75 6.79 22.40
C LEU A 183 -5.20 7.02 21.00
N CYS A 184 -4.34 8.01 20.92
CA CYS A 184 -3.74 8.43 19.70
C CYS A 184 -2.91 7.30 19.07
N SER A 185 -1.83 6.89 19.71
CA SER A 185 -0.92 5.83 19.23
C SER A 185 -1.68 4.56 18.84
N GLY A 186 -2.67 4.19 19.65
CA GLY A 186 -3.55 3.07 19.35
C GLY A 186 -4.37 3.26 18.07
N PHE A 187 -5.00 4.40 17.84
CA PHE A 187 -5.81 4.60 16.63
C PHE A 187 -4.97 4.38 15.36
N PHE A 188 -3.75 4.91 15.35
CA PHE A 188 -2.81 4.78 14.23
C PHE A 188 -2.34 3.34 14.02
N ASP A 189 -2.06 2.59 15.08
CA ASP A 189 -1.69 1.16 14.98
C ASP A 189 -2.77 0.33 14.27
N ARG A 190 -4.07 0.63 14.46
CA ARG A 190 -5.14 -0.13 13.78
C ARG A 190 -5.28 0.28 12.33
N ILE A 191 -5.09 1.56 12.02
CA ILE A 191 -5.02 2.01 10.62
C ILE A 191 -3.85 1.33 9.91
N ALA A 192 -2.67 1.27 10.54
CA ALA A 192 -1.51 0.60 9.98
C ALA A 192 -1.82 -0.88 9.68
N LYS A 193 -2.46 -1.58 10.62
CA LYS A 193 -2.92 -2.97 10.40
C LYS A 193 -3.90 -3.10 9.24
N MET A 194 -4.85 -2.18 9.11
CA MET A 194 -5.78 -2.15 7.98
C MET A 194 -5.05 -1.94 6.65
N MET A 195 -4.15 -0.97 6.57
CA MET A 195 -3.37 -0.69 5.36
C MET A 195 -2.46 -1.88 4.99
N VAL A 196 -1.86 -2.55 5.97
CA VAL A 196 -1.09 -3.78 5.75
C VAL A 196 -1.97 -4.89 5.18
N ALA A 197 -3.17 -5.11 5.73
CA ALA A 197 -4.11 -6.11 5.23
C ALA A 197 -4.49 -5.84 3.78
N ILE A 198 -4.83 -4.58 3.46
CA ILE A 198 -5.11 -4.12 2.10
C ILE A 198 -3.94 -4.42 1.15
N ILE A 199 -2.72 -4.11 1.56
CA ILE A 199 -1.54 -4.34 0.71
C ILE A 199 -1.31 -5.83 0.48
N ARG A 200 -1.44 -6.66 1.53
CA ARG A 200 -1.27 -8.12 1.44
C ARG A 200 -2.27 -8.79 0.51
N GLN A 201 -3.53 -8.33 0.51
CA GLN A 201 -4.57 -8.91 -0.33
C GLN A 201 -4.68 -8.23 -1.71
N GLY A 202 -4.46 -6.91 -1.77
CA GLY A 202 -4.52 -6.12 -3.01
C GLY A 202 -3.36 -6.41 -3.98
N ILE A 203 -2.20 -6.85 -3.48
CA ILE A 203 -1.09 -7.28 -4.34
C ILE A 203 -1.34 -8.65 -5.00
N GLN A 204 -2.24 -9.48 -4.45
CA GLN A 204 -2.54 -10.80 -5.02
C GLN A 204 -3.39 -10.75 -6.29
N VAL A 205 -3.87 -9.57 -6.70
CA VAL A 205 -4.66 -9.40 -7.92
C VAL A 205 -3.72 -9.14 -9.10
N GLU A 206 -3.26 -10.21 -9.76
CA GLU A 206 -2.33 -10.13 -10.90
C GLU A 206 -2.95 -9.51 -12.18
N GLU A 207 -4.28 -9.36 -12.26
CA GLU A 207 -4.97 -8.88 -13.46
C GLU A 207 -6.02 -7.80 -13.16
N GLY A 208 -5.69 -6.52 -13.45
CA GLY A 208 -6.66 -5.42 -13.60
C GLY A 208 -7.34 -4.90 -12.31
N PRO A 209 -8.16 -3.82 -12.41
CA PRO A 209 -8.95 -3.32 -11.29
C PRO A 209 -10.17 -4.23 -11.09
N THR A 210 -9.94 -5.46 -10.65
CA THR A 210 -10.98 -6.37 -10.18
C THR A 210 -11.26 -6.04 -8.73
N VAL A 211 -12.49 -5.61 -8.44
CA VAL A 211 -12.95 -5.41 -7.07
C VAL A 211 -13.08 -6.79 -6.44
N ASN A 212 -12.06 -7.24 -5.71
CA ASN A 212 -12.05 -8.55 -5.08
C ASN A 212 -13.04 -8.56 -3.88
N PRO A 213 -14.11 -9.39 -3.91
CA PRO A 213 -15.06 -9.49 -2.81
C PRO A 213 -14.41 -9.84 -1.46
N ASP A 214 -13.40 -10.71 -1.45
CA ASP A 214 -12.70 -11.12 -0.22
C ASP A 214 -11.93 -9.94 0.40
N LEU A 215 -11.30 -9.11 -0.44
CA LEU A 215 -10.64 -7.88 -0.01
C LEU A 215 -11.63 -6.88 0.58
N LEU A 216 -12.82 -6.74 -0.02
CA LEU A 216 -13.88 -5.89 0.54
C LEU A 216 -14.35 -6.41 1.90
N ILE A 217 -14.54 -7.72 2.05
CA ILE A 217 -14.96 -8.34 3.32
C ILE A 217 -13.91 -8.09 4.41
N GLU A 218 -12.62 -8.25 4.09
CA GLU A 218 -11.54 -7.97 5.04
C GLU A 218 -11.47 -6.48 5.40
N LEU A 219 -11.64 -5.59 4.42
CA LEU A 219 -11.69 -4.14 4.62
C LEU A 219 -12.78 -3.74 5.62
N PHE A 220 -14.00 -4.23 5.44
CA PHE A 220 -15.12 -3.98 6.36
C PHE A 220 -14.83 -4.55 7.75
N SER A 221 -14.30 -5.78 7.82
CA SER A 221 -13.96 -6.43 9.09
C SER A 221 -12.89 -5.65 9.87
N THR A 222 -11.86 -5.17 9.18
CA THR A 222 -10.74 -4.43 9.80
C THR A 222 -11.15 -3.00 10.19
N SER A 223 -12.05 -2.39 9.41
CA SER A 223 -12.69 -1.11 9.76
C SER A 223 -13.47 -1.23 11.07
N ASP A 224 -14.25 -2.30 11.24
CA ASP A 224 -15.01 -2.53 12.48
C ASP A 224 -14.09 -2.64 13.71
N GLU A 225 -12.91 -3.26 13.59
CA GLU A 225 -11.95 -3.36 14.69
C GLU A 225 -11.50 -1.98 15.19
N ILE A 226 -11.37 -1.00 14.30
CA ILE A 226 -11.03 0.38 14.64
C ILE A 226 -12.12 1.01 15.50
N TYR A 227 -13.38 0.93 15.06
CA TYR A 227 -14.50 1.52 15.81
C TYR A 227 -14.81 0.78 17.11
N ILE A 228 -14.67 -0.55 17.13
CA ILE A 228 -14.74 -1.36 18.36
C ILE A 228 -13.70 -0.87 19.36
N TRP A 229 -12.47 -0.63 18.90
CA TRP A 229 -11.42 -0.13 19.75
C TRP A 229 -11.69 1.29 20.24
N LEU A 230 -12.05 2.22 19.35
CA LEU A 230 -12.38 3.60 19.73
C LEU A 230 -13.46 3.63 20.81
N SER A 231 -14.55 2.86 20.65
CA SER A 231 -15.65 2.80 21.63
C SER A 231 -15.25 2.39 23.06
N LYS A 232 -14.04 1.81 23.23
CA LYS A 232 -13.53 1.33 24.52
C LYS A 232 -12.42 2.21 25.10
N ASN A 233 -11.83 3.12 24.31
CA ASN A 233 -10.57 3.78 24.67
C ASN A 233 -10.63 5.32 24.55
N VAL A 234 -11.76 5.87 24.08
CA VAL A 234 -12.04 7.31 24.16
C VAL A 234 -12.53 7.71 25.56
N ASP A 235 -12.50 9.01 25.83
CA ASP A 235 -12.99 9.58 27.09
C ASP A 235 -14.48 9.32 27.32
N ILE A 236 -14.90 9.37 28.59
CA ILE A 236 -16.27 9.02 28.99
C ILE A 236 -17.31 9.97 28.36
N GLU A 237 -16.94 11.22 28.12
CA GLU A 237 -17.78 12.24 27.49
C GLU A 237 -18.16 11.90 26.05
N ILE A 238 -17.31 11.15 25.33
CA ILE A 238 -17.52 10.80 23.92
C ILE A 238 -17.81 9.30 23.71
N ALA A 239 -17.72 8.48 24.77
CA ALA A 239 -17.95 7.03 24.69
C ALA A 239 -19.34 6.65 24.13
N GLY A 240 -20.37 7.45 24.39
CA GLY A 240 -21.71 7.24 23.84
C GLY A 240 -21.74 7.41 22.32
N ASP A 241 -21.13 8.49 21.81
CA ASP A 241 -21.02 8.75 20.37
C ASP A 241 -20.18 7.68 19.68
N ALA A 242 -19.06 7.27 20.30
CA ALA A 242 -18.21 6.20 19.78
C ALA A 242 -18.93 4.84 19.73
N ALA A 243 -19.82 4.55 20.69
CA ALA A 243 -20.63 3.34 20.67
C ALA A 243 -21.66 3.36 19.53
N ILE A 244 -22.33 4.49 19.29
CA ILE A 244 -23.28 4.66 18.19
C ILE A 244 -22.58 4.44 16.84
N VAL A 245 -21.42 5.09 16.63
CA VAL A 245 -20.65 4.94 15.39
C VAL A 245 -20.14 3.50 15.21
N ARG A 246 -19.69 2.84 16.28
CA ARG A 246 -19.32 1.42 16.22
C ARG A 246 -20.49 0.55 15.79
N ASP A 247 -21.65 0.70 16.42
CA ASP A 247 -22.80 -0.16 16.16
C ASP A 247 -23.31 0.05 14.73
N ALA A 248 -23.28 1.29 14.23
CA ALA A 248 -23.56 1.60 12.84
C ALA A 248 -22.53 0.98 11.87
N SER A 249 -21.22 1.09 12.15
CA SER A 249 -20.15 0.47 11.33
C SER A 249 -20.34 -1.03 11.23
N ILE A 250 -20.53 -1.71 12.36
CA ILE A 250 -20.75 -3.17 12.40
C ILE A 250 -21.97 -3.56 11.58
N TYR A 251 -23.04 -2.76 11.63
CA TYR A 251 -24.24 -3.01 10.84
C TYR A 251 -23.99 -2.86 9.34
N VAL A 252 -23.33 -1.77 8.93
CA VAL A 252 -22.93 -1.51 7.54
C VAL A 252 -22.05 -2.65 7.01
N SER A 253 -21.01 -3.00 7.75
CA SER A 253 -20.10 -4.10 7.43
C SER A 253 -20.85 -5.42 7.30
N LYS A 254 -21.77 -5.73 8.21
CA LYS A 254 -22.61 -6.92 8.12
C LYS A 254 -23.42 -6.96 6.82
N VAL A 255 -24.12 -5.87 6.46
CA VAL A 255 -24.95 -5.82 5.25
C VAL A 255 -24.08 -5.94 3.99
N MET A 256 -22.92 -5.26 3.96
CA MET A 256 -21.99 -5.33 2.84
C MET A 256 -21.41 -6.74 2.67
N ILE A 257 -20.92 -7.35 3.76
CA ILE A 257 -20.38 -8.72 3.74
C ILE A 257 -21.46 -9.73 3.33
N GLU A 258 -22.70 -9.59 3.83
CA GLU A 258 -23.83 -10.43 3.41
C GLU A 258 -24.08 -10.31 1.90
N SER A 259 -24.00 -9.11 1.33
CA SER A 259 -24.17 -8.89 -0.11
C SER A 259 -23.04 -9.48 -0.97
N PHE A 260 -21.82 -9.61 -0.44
CA PHE A 260 -20.69 -10.20 -1.17
C PHE A 260 -20.55 -11.70 -0.99
N LYS A 261 -21.20 -12.29 0.02
CA LYS A 261 -20.97 -13.68 0.43
C LYS A 261 -21.21 -14.72 -0.68
N ASP A 262 -22.10 -14.41 -1.61
CA ASP A 262 -22.45 -15.29 -2.72
C ASP A 262 -21.64 -15.00 -4.00
N LEU A 263 -20.74 -14.00 -3.97
CA LEU A 263 -19.82 -13.69 -5.05
C LEU A 263 -18.55 -14.55 -4.93
N GLY A 264 -18.16 -15.18 -6.04
CA GLY A 264 -16.87 -15.87 -6.13
C GLY A 264 -15.71 -14.88 -6.27
N SER A 265 -14.48 -15.35 -6.06
CA SER A 265 -13.26 -14.58 -6.31
C SER A 265 -13.07 -14.20 -7.80
N ASP A 266 -13.80 -14.86 -8.70
CA ASP A 266 -13.85 -14.61 -10.14
C ASP A 266 -15.06 -13.75 -10.56
N ALA A 267 -15.79 -13.18 -9.60
CA ALA A 267 -16.92 -12.30 -9.87
C ALA A 267 -16.49 -11.11 -10.75
N LYS A 268 -17.34 -10.78 -11.71
CA LYS A 268 -17.09 -9.65 -12.61
C LYS A 268 -17.29 -8.34 -11.86
N PRO A 269 -16.56 -7.26 -12.22
CA PRO A 269 -16.74 -5.95 -11.59
C PRO A 269 -18.20 -5.47 -11.54
N GLU A 270 -19.01 -5.78 -12.55
CA GLU A 270 -20.43 -5.42 -12.59
C GLU A 270 -21.27 -6.15 -11.53
N GLU A 271 -20.95 -7.43 -11.25
CA GLU A 271 -21.66 -8.24 -10.25
C GLU A 271 -21.36 -7.74 -8.83
N VAL A 272 -20.10 -7.38 -8.58
CA VAL A 272 -19.67 -6.77 -7.32
C VAL A 272 -20.34 -5.41 -7.11
N LEU A 273 -20.37 -4.59 -8.16
CA LEU A 273 -21.02 -3.27 -8.11
C LEU A 273 -22.54 -3.39 -7.90
N GLU A 274 -23.20 -4.35 -8.53
CA GLU A 274 -24.63 -4.63 -8.30
C GLU A 274 -24.89 -5.02 -6.84
N ALA A 275 -24.08 -5.92 -6.27
CA ALA A 275 -24.18 -6.31 -4.87
C ALA A 275 -23.97 -5.11 -3.91
N MET A 276 -22.99 -4.24 -4.20
CA MET A 276 -22.78 -2.98 -3.48
C MET A 276 -24.01 -2.08 -3.53
N PHE A 277 -24.59 -1.88 -4.73
CA PHE A 277 -25.78 -1.03 -4.87
C PHE A 277 -26.97 -1.57 -4.08
N VAL A 278 -27.21 -2.89 -4.12
CA VAL A 278 -28.27 -3.52 -3.33
C VAL A 278 -28.04 -3.32 -1.83
N ALA A 279 -26.79 -3.48 -1.36
CA ALA A 279 -26.42 -3.23 0.03
C ALA A 279 -26.70 -1.77 0.45
N VAL A 280 -26.28 -0.81 -0.37
CA VAL A 280 -26.48 0.63 -0.09
C VAL A 280 -27.95 1.00 -0.05
N VAL A 281 -28.78 0.52 -0.98
CA VAL A 281 -30.24 0.78 -0.96
C VAL A 281 -30.89 0.22 0.29
N ARG A 282 -30.46 -0.98 0.73
CA ARG A 282 -30.93 -1.59 1.97
C ARG A 282 -30.52 -0.75 3.19
N LEU A 283 -29.27 -0.32 3.26
CA LEU A 283 -28.75 0.52 4.34
C LEU A 283 -29.47 1.88 4.40
N ASP A 284 -29.71 2.51 3.24
CA ASP A 284 -30.45 3.77 3.13
C ASP A 284 -31.84 3.63 3.77
N SER A 285 -32.57 2.56 3.42
CA SER A 285 -33.89 2.28 3.95
C SER A 285 -33.88 1.92 5.44
N GLU A 286 -32.95 1.07 5.89
CA GLU A 286 -32.95 0.51 7.25
C GLU A 286 -32.39 1.50 8.28
N LEU A 287 -31.46 2.39 7.89
CA LEU A 287 -30.86 3.40 8.77
C LEU A 287 -31.54 4.77 8.68
N THR A 288 -32.62 4.92 7.92
CA THR A 288 -33.29 6.23 7.70
C THR A 288 -33.61 6.96 9.00
N GLU A 289 -34.16 6.26 10.01
CA GLU A 289 -34.58 6.88 11.28
C GLU A 289 -33.39 7.24 12.18
N GLU A 290 -32.29 6.49 12.09
CA GLU A 290 -31.10 6.65 12.92
C GLU A 290 -30.02 7.54 12.28
N ARG A 291 -30.13 7.82 10.96
CA ARG A 291 -29.13 8.55 10.18
C ARG A 291 -28.65 9.82 10.84
N SER A 292 -29.59 10.69 11.25
CA SER A 292 -29.21 11.99 11.85
C SER A 292 -28.45 11.83 13.17
N LEU A 293 -28.77 10.79 13.96
CA LEU A 293 -28.05 10.50 15.19
C LEU A 293 -26.65 9.96 14.89
N ILE A 294 -26.52 9.06 13.92
CA ILE A 294 -25.24 8.48 13.49
C ILE A 294 -24.32 9.59 12.96
N GLU A 295 -24.80 10.44 12.05
CA GLU A 295 -24.05 11.56 11.48
C GLU A 295 -23.53 12.51 12.56
N GLN A 296 -24.40 12.94 13.48
CA GLN A 296 -24.00 13.83 14.57
C GLN A 296 -23.00 13.18 15.54
N SER A 297 -23.14 11.87 15.79
CA SER A 297 -22.23 11.13 16.66
C SER A 297 -20.86 10.98 15.99
N GLN A 298 -20.85 10.72 14.68
CA GLN A 298 -19.62 10.66 13.88
C GLN A 298 -18.91 12.01 13.86
N GLU A 299 -19.63 13.12 13.61
CA GLU A 299 -19.05 14.47 13.65
C GLU A 299 -18.42 14.77 15.01
N ARG A 300 -19.10 14.47 16.12
CA ARG A 300 -18.54 14.69 17.47
C ARG A 300 -17.32 13.82 17.74
N LEU A 301 -17.35 12.55 17.32
CA LEU A 301 -16.22 11.64 17.48
C LEU A 301 -15.01 12.09 16.65
N GLU A 302 -15.23 12.55 15.42
CA GLU A 302 -14.20 13.11 14.55
C GLU A 302 -13.58 14.36 15.16
N GLN A 303 -14.40 15.32 15.60
CA GLN A 303 -13.92 16.53 16.28
C GLN A 303 -13.11 16.21 17.55
N TYR A 304 -13.54 15.20 18.31
CA TYR A 304 -12.81 14.73 19.46
C TYR A 304 -11.44 14.15 19.06
N LEU A 305 -11.36 13.25 18.08
CA LEU A 305 -10.07 12.70 17.64
C LEU A 305 -9.15 13.79 17.08
N ILE A 306 -9.67 14.78 16.34
CA ILE A 306 -8.89 15.92 15.87
C ILE A 306 -8.34 16.72 17.06
N SER A 307 -9.13 16.93 18.10
CA SER A 307 -8.70 17.67 19.28
C SER A 307 -7.59 16.98 20.07
N VAL A 308 -7.59 15.64 20.14
CA VAL A 308 -6.60 14.86 20.91
C VAL A 308 -5.38 14.51 20.05
N CYS A 309 -5.61 14.15 18.79
CA CYS A 309 -4.61 13.56 17.90
C CYS A 309 -4.18 14.49 16.75
N GLY A 310 -4.77 15.68 16.65
CA GLY A 310 -4.47 16.67 15.62
C GLY A 310 -5.16 16.40 14.28
N ASP A 311 -4.93 17.29 13.31
CA ASP A 311 -5.57 17.27 11.98
C ASP A 311 -5.29 16.00 11.17
N SER A 312 -4.22 15.27 11.51
CA SER A 312 -3.91 13.95 10.94
C SER A 312 -5.07 12.95 11.14
N ALA A 313 -5.85 13.07 12.21
CA ALA A 313 -7.01 12.22 12.46
C ALA A 313 -8.13 12.41 11.43
N THR A 314 -8.27 13.60 10.83
CA THR A 314 -9.28 13.92 9.80
C THR A 314 -9.07 13.07 8.55
N TYR A 315 -7.82 12.90 8.12
CA TYR A 315 -7.47 12.08 6.96
C TYR A 315 -7.82 10.61 7.18
N LEU A 316 -7.63 10.12 8.41
CA LEU A 316 -7.93 8.75 8.81
C LEU A 316 -9.44 8.50 8.88
N PHE A 317 -10.19 9.45 9.42
CA PHE A 317 -11.66 9.41 9.40
C PHE A 317 -12.22 9.50 7.98
N SER A 318 -11.61 10.29 7.10
CA SER A 318 -11.97 10.36 5.69
C SER A 318 -11.76 9.03 4.97
N LEU A 319 -10.69 8.30 5.32
CA LEU A 319 -10.40 6.99 4.75
C LEU A 319 -11.44 5.94 5.18
N LEU A 320 -11.88 5.98 6.44
CA LEU A 320 -12.93 5.09 6.96
C LEU A 320 -14.34 5.46 6.47
N SER A 321 -14.66 6.76 6.43
CA SER A 321 -15.94 7.25 5.90
C SER A 321 -16.04 7.08 4.38
N GLY A 322 -14.94 7.11 3.63
CA GLY A 322 -14.92 6.81 2.20
C GLY A 322 -15.30 5.37 1.85
N ILE A 323 -14.97 4.41 2.74
CA ILE A 323 -15.37 3.00 2.64
C ILE A 323 -16.85 2.82 3.02
N GLY A 324 -17.37 3.73 3.84
CA GLY A 324 -18.72 3.76 4.39
C GLY A 324 -19.58 4.94 3.97
N GLN A 325 -19.36 5.48 2.76
CA GLN A 325 -20.23 6.44 2.05
C GLN A 325 -20.04 7.96 2.29
N LYS A 326 -20.39 8.74 1.25
CA LYS A 326 -21.44 9.75 1.42
C LYS A 326 -22.78 9.06 1.15
N ILE A 327 -23.53 8.75 2.22
CA ILE A 327 -24.97 8.37 2.14
C ILE A 327 -25.77 9.61 1.72
#